data_AF-A0A946EBD4-F1
#
_entry.id   AF-A0A946EBD4-F1
#
_cell.length_a   1.000
_cell.length_b   1.000
_cell.length_c   1.000
_cell.angle_alpha   90.00
_cell.angle_beta   90.00
_cell.angle_gamma   90.00
#
_symmetry.space_group_name_H-M   'P 1'
#
loop_
_entity.id
_entity.type
_entity.pdbx_description
1 polymer ?
#
loop_
_entity_poly.entity_id
_entity_poly.type
_entity_poly.pdbx_seq_one_letter_code
_entity_poly.pdbx_strand_id
1 'polypeptide(L)' 'MNLIETEENYLFNAKMLLTVLLKEHFNKRNNHITPFEQIKLTKLVDRMIEGEIDYLHDDPDCYFELYNQDHLNN' A
#
# COMPACT_ATOMS: atom_id res chain seq x y z
N MET A 1 -15.98 5.42 14.86
CA MET A 1 -14.82 5.51 13.96
C MET A 1 -15.28 5.01 12.61
N ASN A 2 -15.06 5.77 11.54
CA ASN A 2 -15.50 5.39 10.19
C ASN A 2 -14.58 4.27 9.68
N LEU A 3 -15.14 3.14 9.22
CA LEU A 3 -14.35 1.98 8.76
C LEU A 3 -13.49 2.34 7.55
N ILE A 4 -14.01 3.16 6.64
CA ILE A 4 -13.27 3.66 5.48
C ILE A 4 -12.06 4.49 5.95
N GLU A 5 -12.26 5.39 6.90
CA GLU A 5 -11.19 6.23 7.45
C GLU A 5 -10.11 5.40 8.17
N THR A 6 -10.51 4.32 8.88
CA THR A 6 -9.55 3.39 9.48
C THR A 6 -8.70 2.70 8.41
N GLU A 7 -9.34 2.26 7.33
CA GLU A 7 -8.69 1.55 6.24
C GLU A 7 -7.79 2.48 5.40
N GLU A 8 -8.21 3.72 5.12
CA GLU A 8 -7.38 4.75 4.50
C GLU A 8 -6.11 5.01 5.33
N ASN A 9 -6.24 5.10 6.66
CA ASN A 9 -5.11 5.26 7.56
C ASN A 9 -4.18 4.04 7.53
N TYR A 10 -4.73 2.83 7.45
CA TYR A 10 -3.95 1.61 7.26
C TYR A 10 -3.16 1.64 5.95
N LEU A 11 -3.80 1.95 4.83
CA LEU A 11 -3.18 2.05 3.50
C LEU A 11 -2.09 3.13 3.45
N PHE A 12 -2.33 4.28 4.10
CA PHE A 12 -1.33 5.33 4.26
C PHE A 12 -0.09 4.85 5.03
N ASN A 13 -0.29 4.17 6.17
CA ASN A 13 0.79 3.61 6.96
C ASN A 13 1.58 2.55 6.18
N ALA A 14 0.89 1.71 5.40
CA ALA A 14 1.52 0.72 4.52
C ALA A 14 2.40 1.40 3.46
N LYS A 15 1.91 2.47 2.81
CA LYS A 15 2.69 3.27 1.84
C LYS A 15 3.97 3.81 2.46
N MET A 16 3.86 4.39 3.66
CA MET A 16 5.00 4.95 4.38
C MET A 16 6.04 3.89 4.70
N LEU A 17 5.62 2.73 5.23
CA LEU A 17 6.50 1.61 5.55
C LEU A 17 7.21 1.08 4.30
N LEU A 18 6.47 0.80 3.23
CA LEU A 18 7.03 0.29 1.97
C LEU A 18 8.04 1.26 1.36
N THR A 19 7.75 2.57 1.42
CA THR A 19 8.66 3.62 0.94
C THR A 19 9.96 3.64 1.73
N VAL A 20 9.90 3.49 3.06
CA VAL A 20 11.09 3.40 3.92
C VAL A 20 11.90 2.16 3.57
N LEU A 21 11.26 1.00 3.47
CA LEU A 21 11.93 -0.27 3.15
C LEU A 21 12.61 -0.23 1.77
N LEU A 22 11.96 0.36 0.76
CA LEU A 22 12.57 0.56 -0.55
C LEU A 22 13.81 1.45 -0.47
N LYS A 23 13.72 2.59 0.22
CA LYS A 23 14.88 3.50 0.40
C LYS A 23 16.02 2.82 1.13
N GLU A 24 15.74 2.10 2.20
CA GLU A 24 16.74 1.32 2.92
C GLU A 24 17.39 0.27 2.03
N HIS A 25 16.60 -0.43 1.21
CA HIS A 25 17.12 -1.40 0.26
C HIS A 25 18.02 -0.74 -0.80
N PHE A 26 17.60 0.39 -1.37
CA PHE A 26 18.38 1.14 -2.37
C PHE A 26 19.70 1.72 -1.83
N ASN A 27 19.81 1.88 -0.51
CA ASN A 27 21.04 2.33 0.14
C ASN A 27 22.00 1.19 0.49
N LYS A 28 21.61 -0.09 0.32
CA LYS A 28 22.51 -1.23 0.57
C LYS A 28 23.62 -1.28 -0.47
N ARG A 29 24.87 -1.43 -0.01
CA ARG A 29 26.09 -1.48 -0.86
C ARG A 29 26.07 -2.53 -1.98
N ASN A 30 25.26 -3.58 -1.86
CA ASN A 30 25.18 -4.68 -2.82
C ASN A 30 23.80 -4.78 -3.51
N ASN A 31 23.01 -3.70 -3.55
CA ASN A 31 21.81 -3.71 -4.38
C ASN A 31 22.23 -3.55 -5.86
N HIS A 32 21.65 -4.38 -6.72
CA HIS A 32 21.92 -4.36 -8.16
C HIS A 32 20.86 -3.54 -8.92
N ILE A 33 20.18 -2.62 -8.22
CA ILE A 33 19.03 -1.88 -8.76
C ILE A 33 19.53 -0.52 -9.25
N THR A 34 19.39 -0.28 -10.54
CA THR A 34 19.79 0.99 -11.16
C THR A 34 18.91 2.15 -10.67
N PRO A 35 19.38 3.41 -10.69
CA PRO A 35 18.56 4.57 -10.31
C PRO A 35 17.23 4.65 -11.08
N PHE A 36 17.21 4.23 -12.35
CA PHE A 36 16.00 4.16 -13.14
C PHE A 36 14.99 3.14 -12.60
N GLU A 37 15.46 1.94 -12.23
CA GLU A 37 14.61 0.91 -11.63
C GLU A 37 14.12 1.33 -10.24
N GLN A 38 14.94 2.03 -9.45
CA GLN A 38 14.53 2.59 -8.16
C GLN A 38 13.34 3.53 -8.31
N ILE A 39 13.38 4.45 -9.29
CA ILE A 39 12.25 5.36 -9.59
C ILE A 39 11.02 4.57 -10.01
N LYS A 40 11.18 3.56 -10.87
CA LYS A 40 10.07 2.70 -11.31
C LYS A 40 9.42 1.95 -10.15
N LEU A 41 10.22 1.39 -9.24
CA LEU A 41 9.73 0.64 -8.09
C LEU A 41 8.96 1.54 -7.12
N THR A 42 9.47 2.73 -6.82
CA THR A 42 8.76 3.71 -5.98
C THR A 42 7.40 4.08 -6.60
N LYS A 43 7.38 4.44 -7.88
CA LYS A 43 6.13 4.78 -8.60
C LYS A 43 5.17 3.59 -8.73
N LEU A 44 5.68 2.36 -8.74
CA LEU A 44 4.84 1.18 -8.75
C LEU A 44 4.11 1.04 -7.42
N VAL A 45 4.82 1.16 -6.30
CA VAL A 45 4.23 1.11 -4.96
C VAL A 45 3.21 2.24 -4.76
N ASP A 46 3.53 3.47 -5.18
CA ASP A 46 2.61 4.61 -5.09
C ASP A 46 1.27 4.30 -5.79
N ARG A 47 1.32 3.83 -7.04
CA ARG A 47 0.13 3.50 -7.82
C ARG A 47 -0.64 2.29 -7.27
N MET A 48 0.05 1.32 -6.68
CA MET A 48 -0.62 0.18 -6.05
C MET A 48 -1.46 0.64 -4.86
N ILE A 49 -0.89 1.46 -3.96
CA ILE A 49 -1.65 1.96 -2.81
C ILE A 49 -2.77 2.90 -3.25
N GLU A 50 -2.53 3.78 -4.22
CA GLU A 50 -3.58 4.63 -4.79
C GLU A 50 -4.72 3.80 -5.37
N GLY A 51 -4.41 2.71 -6.08
CA GLY A 51 -5.42 1.79 -6.59
C GLY A 51 -6.24 1.08 -5.51
N GLU A 52 -5.63 0.71 -4.37
CA GLU A 52 -6.38 0.15 -3.24
C GLU A 52 -7.29 1.19 -2.58
N ILE A 53 -6.84 2.45 -2.48
CA ILE A 53 -7.67 3.56 -1.98
C ILE A 53 -8.85 3.81 -2.93
N ASP A 54 -8.59 3.87 -4.24
CA ASP A 54 -9.64 4.02 -5.24
C ASP A 54 -10.65 2.87 -5.14
N TYR A 55 -10.18 1.62 -4.99
CA TYR A 55 -11.06 0.46 -4.83
C TYR A 55 -11.89 0.52 -3.54
N LEU A 56 -11.29 0.92 -2.41
CA LEU A 56 -11.99 1.14 -1.15
C LEU A 56 -13.13 2.16 -1.27
N HIS A 57 -12.96 3.21 -2.09
CA HIS A 57 -13.98 4.23 -2.29
C HIS A 57 -15.02 3.89 -3.35
N ASP A 58 -14.60 3.24 -4.43
CA ASP A 58 -15.46 2.89 -5.56
C ASP A 58 -16.42 1.74 -5.21
N ASP A 59 -15.94 0.73 -4.48
CA ASP A 59 -16.74 -0.43 -4.05
C ASP A 59 -16.32 -0.92 -2.64
N PRO A 60 -16.68 -0.18 -1.58
CA PRO A 60 -16.28 -0.50 -0.20
C PRO A 60 -16.80 -1.87 0.26
N ASP A 61 -18.00 -2.27 -0.19
CA ASP A 61 -18.60 -3.55 0.22
C ASP A 61 -17.77 -4.72 -0.32
N CYS A 62 -17.41 -4.69 -1.61
CA CYS A 62 -16.55 -5.70 -2.22
C CYS A 62 -15.11 -5.66 -1.68
N TYR A 63 -14.58 -4.46 -1.41
CA TYR A 63 -13.27 -4.30 -0.77
C TYR A 63 -13.23 -4.99 0.59
N PHE A 64 -14.22 -4.74 1.44
CA PHE A 64 -14.28 -5.35 2.77
C PHE A 64 -14.67 -6.83 2.72
N GLU A 65 -15.44 -7.29 1.74
CA GLU A 65 -15.65 -8.72 1.52
C GLU A 65 -14.35 -9.43 1.12
N LEU A 66 -13.48 -8.77 0.36
CA LEU A 66 -12.21 -9.36 -0.07
C LEU A 66 -11.19 -9.47 1.07
N TYR A 67 -11.09 -8.43 1.89
CA TYR A 67 -10.00 -8.29 2.87
C TYR A 67 -10.42 -8.45 4.33
N ASN A 68 -11.73 -8.37 4.64
CA ASN A 68 -12.27 -8.34 6.00
C ASN A 68 -13.34 -9.41 6.28
N GLN A 69 -13.25 -10.59 5.64
CA GLN A 69 -14.16 -11.72 5.92
C GLN A 69 -14.19 -12.13 7.40
N ASP A 70 -13.10 -11.90 8.15
CA ASP A 70 -13.01 -12.24 9.57
C ASP A 70 -13.65 -11.20 10.53
N HIS A 71 -14.01 -10.00 10.04
CA HIS A 71 -14.78 -9.03 10.82
C HIS A 71 -16.27 -9.39 10.93
N LEU A 72 -16.77 -10.29 10.08
CA LEU A 72 -18.13 -10.83 10.19
C LEU A 72 -18.24 -11.98 11.20
N ASN A 73 -17.12 -12.53 11.67
CA ASN A 73 -17.07 -13.71 12.54
C ASN A 73 -16.59 -13.44 13.98
N ASN A 74 -16.35 -12.18 14.37
CA ASN A 74 -15.96 -11.80 15.73
C ASN A 74 -16.89 -10.76 16.36
#